data_AF-A0A7J9MXC0-F1
#
_entry.id   AF-A0A7J9MXC0-F1
#
_cell.length_a   1.000
_cell.length_b   1.000
_cell.length_c   1.000
_cell.angle_alpha   90.00
_cell.angle_beta   90.00
_cell.angle_gamma   90.00
#
_symmetry.space_group_name_H-M   'P 1'
#
loop_
_entity.id
_entity.type
_entity.pdbx_description
1 polymer ?
#
loop_
_entity_poly.entity_id
_entity_poly.type
_entity_poly.pdbx_seq_one_letter_code
_entity_poly.pdbx_strand_id
1 'polypeptide(L)' 'MFSGKDNSSFGWDEHRQMVAAEDAVWNSYITGQFRYCSFPYYNQLTSIYSKD' A
#
# COMPACT_ATOMS: atom_id res chain seq x y z
N MET A 1 -7.40 7.87 7.84
CA MET A 1 -7.56 8.83 6.72
C MET A 1 -6.75 8.28 5.56
N PHE A 2 -7.40 8.01 4.43
CA PHE A 2 -6.74 7.68 3.16
C PHE A 2 -6.18 8.99 2.61
N SER A 3 -5.00 9.41 3.08
CA SER A 3 -4.36 10.64 2.60
C SER A 3 -3.48 10.30 1.40
N GLY A 4 -4.11 10.22 0.24
CA GLY A 4 -3.45 10.08 -1.05
C GLY A 4 -4.32 10.74 -2.11
N LYS A 5 -3.93 11.95 -2.53
CA LYS A 5 -4.52 12.65 -3.65
C LYS A 5 -3.85 12.12 -4.92
N ASP A 6 -4.17 10.89 -5.24
CA ASP A 6 -3.75 10.19 -6.45
C ASP A 6 -4.97 9.39 -6.90
N ASN A 7 -5.32 9.47 -8.19
CA ASN A 7 -6.43 8.72 -8.80
C ASN A 7 -6.17 7.20 -8.85
N SER A 8 -5.36 6.71 -7.92
CA SER A 8 -5.01 5.32 -7.72
C SER A 8 -6.12 4.68 -6.91
N SER A 9 -6.66 3.58 -7.41
CA SER A 9 -7.62 2.75 -6.68
C SER A 9 -6.96 1.99 -5.50
N PHE A 10 -5.67 2.22 -5.27
CA PHE A 10 -4.89 1.73 -4.14
C PHE A 10 -4.54 2.87 -3.20
N GLY A 11 -4.49 2.57 -1.91
CA GLY A 11 -3.81 3.42 -0.93
C GLY A 11 -3.17 2.60 0.17
N TRP A 12 -2.75 3.29 1.23
CA TRP A 12 -1.94 2.71 2.29
C TRP A 12 -2.72 2.64 3.61
N ASP A 13 -2.77 1.45 4.21
CA ASP A 13 -3.31 1.23 5.56
C ASP A 13 -2.17 1.31 6.58
N GLU A 14 -2.07 2.45 7.25
CA GLU A 14 -1.06 2.69 8.29
C GLU A 14 -1.19 1.75 9.50
N HIS A 15 -2.39 1.29 9.84
CA HIS A 15 -2.56 0.41 11.01
C HIS A 15 -2.07 -1.01 10.71
N ARG A 16 -2.27 -1.47 9.47
CA ARG A 16 -1.88 -2.80 9.02
C ARG A 16 -0.51 -2.81 8.31
N GLN A 17 0.06 -1.63 8.07
CA GLN A 17 1.29 -1.41 7.31
C GLN A 17 1.25 -2.15 5.97
N MET A 18 0.17 -1.98 5.19
CA MET A 18 -0.03 -2.69 3.92
C MET A 18 -0.82 -1.85 2.91
N VAL A 19 -0.76 -2.22 1.63
CA VAL A 19 -1.59 -1.60 0.60
C VAL A 19 -3.05 -2.05 0.76
N ALA A 20 -3.97 -1.10 0.81
CA ALA A 20 -5.40 -1.30 0.85
C ALA A 20 -6.04 -0.91 -0.49
N ALA A 21 -6.90 -1.79 -1.01
CA ALA A 21 -7.72 -1.55 -2.19
C ALA A 21 -8.89 -2.52 -2.20
N GLU A 22 -9.91 -2.22 -3.02
CA GLU A 22 -11.05 -3.11 -3.24
C GLU A 22 -10.64 -4.43 -3.91
N ASP A 23 -11.37 -5.50 -3.63
CA ASP A 23 -11.15 -6.83 -4.20
C ASP A 23 -11.12 -6.81 -5.74
N ALA A 24 -12.02 -6.03 -6.35
CA ALA A 24 -12.10 -5.88 -7.80
C ALA A 24 -10.81 -5.28 -8.39
N VAL A 25 -10.20 -4.33 -7.67
CA VAL A 25 -8.93 -3.70 -8.05
C VAL A 25 -7.78 -4.69 -7.88
N TRP A 26 -7.72 -5.43 -6.77
CA TRP A 26 -6.69 -6.46 -6.60
C TRP A 26 -6.77 -7.54 -7.68
N ASN A 27 -7.98 -7.99 -8.02
CA ASN A 27 -8.21 -9.03 -9.03
C ASN A 27 -7.76 -8.62 -10.43
N SER A 28 -7.66 -7.33 -10.75
CA SER A 28 -7.15 -6.86 -12.04
C SER A 28 -5.63 -6.73 -12.09
N TYR A 29 -4.92 -6.69 -10.95
CA TYR A 29 -3.48 -6.43 -10.90
C TYR A 29 -2.64 -7.63 -10.43
N ILE A 30 -3.02 -8.33 -9.35
CA ILE A 30 -2.17 -9.36 -8.73
C ILE A 30 -3.00 -10.51 -8.12
N THR A 31 -2.59 -11.75 -8.33
CA THR A 31 -3.19 -12.93 -7.71
C THR A 31 -2.75 -13.09 -6.24
N GLY A 32 -3.50 -12.48 -5.32
CA GLY A 32 -3.69 -12.89 -3.91
C GLY A 32 -2.51 -12.89 -2.93
N GLN A 33 -1.33 -13.40 -3.30
CA GLN A 33 -0.19 -13.59 -2.38
C GLN A 33 0.36 -12.27 -1.86
N PHE A 34 0.45 -11.24 -2.71
CA PHE A 34 0.95 -9.91 -2.30
C PHE A 34 -0.11 -9.06 -1.58
N ARG A 35 -1.39 -9.45 -1.63
CA ARG A 35 -2.51 -8.70 -1.06
C ARG A 35 -2.50 -8.69 0.47
N TYR A 36 -1.93 -9.74 1.08
CA TYR A 36 -1.96 -9.94 2.54
C TYR A 36 -0.58 -9.75 3.18
N CYS A 37 0.40 -9.23 2.43
CA CYS A 37 1.72 -8.95 2.98
C CYS A 37 1.71 -7.62 3.73
N SER A 38 2.01 -7.67 5.02
CA SER A 38 2.37 -6.49 5.81
C SER A 38 3.83 -6.13 5.58
N PHE A 39 4.12 -4.84 5.44
CA PHE A 39 5.46 -4.28 5.30
C PHE A 39 5.77 -3.40 6.53
N PRO A 40 6.11 -4.01 7.68
CA PRO A 40 6.21 -3.30 8.96
C PRO A 40 7.31 -2.23 9.01
N TYR A 41 8.26 -2.27 8.08
CA TYR A 41 9.36 -1.29 7.99
C TYR A 41 9.20 -0.30 6.84
N TYR A 42 8.05 -0.29 6.16
CA TYR A 42 7.83 0.55 4.97
C TYR A 42 8.14 2.03 5.26
N ASN A 43 7.61 2.57 6.36
CA ASN A 43 7.84 3.96 6.76
C ASN A 43 9.33 4.27 7.06
N GLN A 44 10.06 3.33 7.66
CA GLN A 44 11.50 3.49 7.94
C GLN A 44 12.31 3.46 6.65
N LEU A 45 12.00 2.53 5.75
CA LEU A 45 12.64 2.44 4.44
C LEU A 45 12.36 3.68 3.60
N THR A 46 11.11 4.17 3.58
CA THR A 46 10.77 5.44 2.93
C THR A 46 11.61 6.57 3.50
N SER A 47 11.77 6.69 4.82
CA SER A 47 12.66 7.72 5.40
C SER A 47 14.13 7.60 4.98
N ILE A 48 14.63 6.40 4.68
CA ILE A 48 16.02 6.17 4.24
C ILE A 48 16.17 6.45 2.73
N TYR A 49 15.16 6.12 1.93
CA TYR A 49 15.19 6.18 0.47
C TYR A 49 14.48 7.39 -0.13
N SER A 50 13.73 8.16 0.66
CA SER A 50 13.21 9.46 0.27
C SER A 50 14.39 10.38 0.02
N LYS A 51 14.71 10.55 -1.26
CA LYS A 51 15.67 11.54 -1.75
C LYS A 51 15.03 12.92 -1.60
N ASP A 52 15.74 13.87 -0.97
CA ASP A 52 15.39 15.29 -1.01
C ASP A 52 15.11 15.77 -2.44
#